data_AF-A0A537E8H9-F1
#
_entry.id   AF-A0A537E8H9-F1
#
_cell.length_a   1.000
_cell.length_b   1.000
_cell.length_c   1.000
_cell.angle_alpha   90.00
_cell.angle_beta   90.00
_cell.angle_gamma   90.00
#
_symmetry.space_group_name_H-M   'P 1'
#
loop_
_entity.id
_entity.type
_entity.pdbx_description
1 polymer ?
#
loop_
_entity_poly.entity_id
_entity_poly.type
_entity_poly.pdbx_seq_one_letter_code
_entity_poly.pdbx_strand_id
1 'polypeptide(L)'
;MTLFDERPLRPMLAKTGKAFDDENYFFEPKWDGLRAILFFQERRIELQNRNLRDATGSYPELQQISDRIKAKAVIMDGEVVVLGEDGIPDFGRLQARFGVDDQKRVKILAKTTPVTYVA
;
A
#
# COMPACT_ATOMS: atom_id res chain seq x y z
N MET A 1 12.20 -22.32 2.04
CA MET A 1 12.24 -21.00 1.39
C MET A 1 10.81 -20.55 1.25
N THR A 2 10.48 -19.40 1.81
CA THR A 2 9.15 -18.78 1.77
C THR A 2 9.23 -17.52 0.90
N LEU A 3 8.09 -16.95 0.51
CA LEU A 3 8.05 -15.68 -0.22
C LEU A 3 8.71 -14.51 0.53
N PHE A 4 8.91 -14.62 1.85
CA PHE A 4 9.69 -13.63 2.63
C PHE A 4 11.19 -13.67 2.30
N ASP A 5 11.70 -14.83 1.87
CA ASP A 5 13.10 -15.05 1.50
C ASP A 5 13.39 -14.60 0.05
N GLU A 6 12.35 -14.36 -0.75
CA GLU A 6 12.43 -14.04 -2.18
C GLU A 6 12.32 -12.54 -2.49
N ARG A 7 12.50 -11.69 -1.46
CA ARG A 7 12.38 -10.24 -1.61
C ARG A 7 13.53 -9.67 -2.45
N PRO A 8 13.26 -8.68 -3.33
CA PRO A 8 11.97 -8.03 -3.54
C PRO A 8 10.99 -8.84 -4.41
N LEU A 9 9.70 -8.82 -4.06
CA LEU A 9 8.66 -9.52 -4.81
C LEU A 9 8.16 -8.69 -5.99
N ARG A 10 8.17 -9.28 -7.19
CA ARG A 10 7.61 -8.62 -8.38
C ARG A 10 6.08 -8.75 -8.39
N PRO A 11 5.33 -7.63 -8.34
CA PRO A 11 3.87 -7.68 -8.34
C PRO A 11 3.31 -8.16 -9.68
N MET A 12 2.17 -8.86 -9.64
CA MET A 12 1.40 -9.20 -10.84
C MET A 12 0.88 -7.92 -11.52
N LEU A 13 0.94 -7.86 -12.85
CA LEU A 13 0.48 -6.70 -13.63
C LEU A 13 -0.83 -7.01 -14.36
N ALA A 14 -1.70 -6.01 -14.43
CA ALA A 14 -2.93 -6.07 -15.19
C ALA A 14 -2.71 -5.72 -16.66
N LYS A 15 -3.63 -6.19 -17.53
CA LYS A 15 -3.73 -5.79 -18.93
C LYS A 15 -5.06 -5.07 -19.15
N THR A 16 -5.07 -4.04 -20.00
CA THR A 16 -6.30 -3.37 -20.40
C THR A 16 -7.18 -4.33 -21.21
N GLY A 17 -8.46 -4.40 -20.87
CA GLY A 17 -9.48 -5.22 -21.54
C GLY A 17 -10.74 -4.43 -21.86
N LYS A 18 -11.70 -5.09 -22.51
CA LYS A 18 -13.06 -4.55 -22.70
C LYS A 18 -13.88 -4.78 -21.43
N ALA A 19 -14.92 -3.98 -21.21
CA ALA A 19 -15.88 -4.24 -20.14
C ALA A 19 -16.60 -5.58 -20.40
N PHE A 20 -16.77 -6.37 -19.33
CA PHE A 20 -17.44 -7.66 -19.35
C PHE A 20 -18.09 -7.91 -17.98
N ASP A 21 -19.02 -8.86 -17.93
CA ASP A 21 -19.64 -9.37 -16.71
C ASP A 21 -19.64 -10.90 -16.82
N ASP A 22 -18.92 -11.56 -15.91
CA ASP A 22 -18.66 -13.00 -15.96
C ASP A 22 -18.48 -13.52 -14.52
N GLU A 23 -19.27 -14.53 -14.17
CA GLU A 23 -19.33 -15.14 -12.83
C GLU A 23 -18.02 -15.82 -12.40
N ASN A 24 -17.11 -16.10 -13.34
CA ASN A 24 -15.80 -16.66 -13.06
C ASN A 24 -14.79 -15.62 -12.54
N TYR A 25 -15.17 -14.35 -12.48
CA TYR A 25 -14.29 -13.24 -12.12
C TYR A 25 -14.81 -12.47 -10.91
N PHE A 26 -13.87 -12.06 -10.04
CA PHE A 26 -14.12 -11.04 -9.03
C PHE A 26 -13.72 -9.67 -9.57
N PHE A 27 -14.49 -8.64 -9.20
CA PHE A 27 -14.23 -7.26 -9.57
C PHE A 27 -13.94 -6.44 -8.32
N GLU A 28 -12.85 -5.68 -8.37
CA GLU A 28 -12.46 -4.74 -7.32
C GLU A 28 -12.36 -3.33 -7.92
N PRO A 29 -12.67 -2.27 -7.14
CA PRO A 29 -12.36 -0.92 -7.54
C PRO A 29 -10.87 -0.78 -7.86
N LYS A 30 -10.54 -0.18 -9.00
CA LYS A 30 -9.16 0.21 -9.30
C LYS A 30 -8.82 1.46 -8.50
N TRP A 31 -8.14 1.28 -7.36
CA TRP A 31 -7.65 2.39 -6.55
C TRP A 31 -6.57 3.19 -7.31
N ASP A 32 -6.73 4.51 -7.38
CA ASP A 32 -5.70 5.40 -7.90
C ASP A 32 -4.80 5.85 -6.74
N GLY A 33 -3.66 5.16 -6.59
CA GLY A 33 -2.74 5.43 -5.49
C GLY A 33 -1.30 5.03 -5.79
N LEU A 34 -0.60 4.58 -4.75
CA LEU A 34 0.74 4.01 -4.84
C LEU A 34 0.74 2.56 -4.38
N ARG A 35 0.92 1.63 -5.31
CA ARG A 35 1.05 0.22 -4.99
C ARG A 35 2.19 -0.05 -4.01
N ALA A 36 1.87 -0.79 -2.95
CA ALA A 36 2.82 -1.24 -1.95
C ALA A 36 2.53 -2.69 -1.53
N ILE A 37 3.55 -3.54 -1.64
CA ILE A 37 3.54 -4.86 -1.01
C ILE A 37 3.89 -4.67 0.46
N LEU A 38 2.99 -5.11 1.33
CA LEU A 38 3.15 -5.07 2.78
C LEU A 38 3.60 -6.44 3.27
N PHE A 39 4.79 -6.45 3.87
CA PHE A 39 5.34 -7.62 4.55
C PHE A 39 5.12 -7.43 6.04
N PHE A 40 4.34 -8.33 6.64
CA PHE A 40 4.14 -8.39 8.07
C PHE A 40 4.75 -9.66 8.62
N GLN A 41 5.62 -9.53 9.62
CA GLN A 41 6.16 -10.66 10.37
C GLN A 41 6.53 -10.18 11.78
N GLU A 42 6.16 -10.95 12.81
CA GLU A 42 6.54 -10.66 14.20
C GLU A 42 6.21 -9.22 14.65
N ARG A 43 5.02 -8.73 14.28
CA ARG A 43 4.54 -7.35 14.56
C ARG A 43 5.28 -6.23 13.84
N ARG A 44 6.19 -6.54 12.93
CA ARG A 44 6.88 -5.56 12.10
C ARG A 44 6.23 -5.47 10.73
N ILE A 45 6.00 -4.25 10.26
CA ILE A 45 5.54 -3.94 8.91
C ILE A 45 6.71 -3.38 8.11
N GLU A 46 6.98 -3.97 6.96
CA GLU A 46 7.87 -3.45 5.93
C GLU A 46 7.08 -3.27 4.63
N LEU A 47 7.38 -2.21 3.89
CA LEU A 47 6.67 -1.85 2.66
C LEU A 47 7.65 -1.85 1.49
N GLN A 48 7.25 -2.47 0.40
CA GLN A 48 7.96 -2.41 -0.87
C GLN A 48 7.06 -1.75 -1.91
N ASN A 49 7.53 -0.68 -2.55
CA ASN A 49 6.77 -0.03 -3.60
C ASN A 49 6.80 -0.81 -4.93
N ARG A 50 6.00 -0.34 -5.91
CA ARG A 50 5.96 -0.87 -7.28
C ARG A 50 7.34 -1.02 -7.96
N ASN A 51 8.29 -0.15 -7.63
CA ASN A 51 9.64 -0.13 -8.21
C ASN A 51 10.63 -1.01 -7.42
N LEU A 52 10.11 -1.90 -6.56
CA LEU A 52 10.88 -2.87 -5.77
C LEU A 52 11.79 -2.24 -4.71
N ARG A 53 11.51 -0.99 -4.30
CA ARG A 53 12.28 -0.27 -3.27
C ARG A 53 11.53 -0.27 -1.94
N ASP A 54 12.28 -0.24 -0.84
CA ASP A 54 11.70 0.00 0.48
C ASP A 54 10.99 1.37 0.50
N ALA A 55 9.78 1.37 1.05
CA ALA A 55 8.96 2.56 1.28
C ALA A 55 8.48 2.64 2.73
N THR A 56 9.05 1.82 3.62
CA THR A 56 8.63 1.68 5.02
C THR A 56 8.73 3.02 5.74
N GLY A 57 9.82 3.74 5.52
CA GLY A 57 10.09 5.05 6.14
C GLY A 57 9.23 6.20 5.61
N SER A 58 8.51 6.02 4.49
CA SER A 58 7.67 7.07 3.89
C SER A 58 6.26 7.12 4.47
N TYR A 59 5.80 6.03 5.10
CA TYR A 59 4.43 5.87 5.61
C TYR A 59 4.42 5.30 7.03
N PRO A 60 5.02 5.98 8.02
CA PRO A 60 5.10 5.48 9.39
C PRO A 60 3.73 5.26 10.04
N GLU A 61 2.69 5.97 9.60
CA GLU A 61 1.33 5.78 10.09
C GLU A 61 0.77 4.37 9.80
N LEU A 62 1.28 3.68 8.76
CA LEU A 62 0.84 2.33 8.39
C LEU A 62 1.36 1.24 9.34
N GLN A 63 2.30 1.56 10.24
CA GLN A 63 2.75 0.61 11.26
C GLN A 63 1.61 0.19 12.20
N GLN A 64 0.57 1.01 12.37
CA GLN A 64 -0.62 0.68 13.16
C GLN A 64 -1.43 -0.50 12.61
N ILE A 65 -1.20 -0.89 11.34
CA ILE A 65 -1.81 -2.10 10.77
C ILE A 65 -1.38 -3.36 11.52
N SER A 66 -0.17 -3.37 12.11
CA SER A 66 0.35 -4.50 12.89
C SER A 66 -0.59 -4.95 14.01
N ASP A 67 -1.34 -4.03 14.62
CA ASP A 67 -2.29 -4.32 15.69
C ASP A 67 -3.57 -4.99 15.20
N ARG A 68 -3.85 -4.91 13.89
CA ARG A 68 -5.06 -5.47 13.26
C ARG A 68 -4.86 -6.86 12.68
N ILE A 69 -3.61 -7.29 12.48
CA ILE A 69 -3.29 -8.59 11.89
C ILE A 69 -3.17 -9.65 12.99
N LYS A 70 -4.00 -10.70 12.91
CA LYS A 70 -3.96 -11.85 13.84
C LYS A 70 -3.01 -12.96 13.42
N ALA A 71 -2.61 -13.00 12.14
CA ALA A 71 -1.66 -13.98 11.62
C ALA A 71 -0.25 -13.74 12.20
N LYS A 72 0.63 -14.75 12.18
CA LYS A 72 2.04 -14.58 12.58
C LYS A 72 2.88 -13.88 11.51
N ALA A 73 2.54 -14.13 10.25
CA ALA A 73 3.18 -13.53 9.09
C ALA A 73 2.15 -13.42 7.95
N VAL A 74 2.19 -12.33 7.18
CA VAL A 74 1.37 -12.16 5.97
C VAL A 74 2.12 -11.28 4.96
N ILE A 75 1.89 -11.54 3.68
CA ILE A 75 2.29 -10.66 2.58
C ILE A 75 0.99 -10.20 1.93
N MET A 76 0.77 -8.90 1.87
CA MET A 76 -0.40 -8.30 1.24
C MET A 76 0.03 -7.44 0.07
N ASP A 77 -0.73 -7.49 -1.02
CA ASP A 77 -0.59 -6.61 -2.17
C ASP A 77 -1.75 -5.63 -2.15
N GLY A 78 -1.47 -4.35 -2.26
CA GLY A 78 -2.47 -3.32 -2.03
C GLY A 78 -1.99 -1.94 -2.42
N GLU A 79 -2.86 -0.97 -2.20
CA GLU A 79 -2.65 0.42 -2.63
C GLU A 79 -2.60 1.36 -1.43
N VAL A 80 -1.61 2.25 -1.40
CA VAL A 80 -1.55 3.38 -0.49
C VAL A 80 -2.32 4.53 -1.12
N VAL A 81 -3.35 5.01 -0.43
CA VAL A 81 -4.24 6.09 -0.89
C VAL A 81 -4.39 7.18 0.18
N VAL A 82 -4.81 8.37 -0.22
CA VAL A 82 -5.37 9.37 0.71
C VAL A 82 -6.87 9.37 0.50
N LEU A 83 -7.64 9.26 1.57
CA LEU A 83 -9.09 9.34 1.50
C LEU A 83 -9.55 10.75 1.88
N GLY A 84 -10.50 11.30 1.12
CA GLY A 84 -11.25 12.50 1.47
C GLY A 84 -12.17 12.27 2.66
N GLU A 85 -12.83 13.33 3.12
CA GLU A 85 -13.79 13.25 4.24
C GLU A 85 -15.03 12.39 3.90
N ASP A 86 -15.33 12.25 2.61
CA ASP A 86 -16.36 11.39 2.04
C ASP A 86 -15.91 9.94 1.83
N GLY A 87 -14.64 9.62 2.16
CA GLY A 87 -14.05 8.30 1.94
C GLY A 87 -13.63 8.02 0.50
N ILE A 88 -13.72 9.01 -0.41
CA ILE A 88 -13.29 8.87 -1.80
C ILE A 88 -11.77 9.11 -1.91
N PRO A 89 -11.02 8.30 -2.68
CA PRO A 89 -9.59 8.54 -2.90
C PRO A 89 -9.30 9.91 -3.53
N ASP A 90 -8.44 10.69 -2.90
CA ASP A 90 -7.92 11.96 -3.40
C ASP A 90 -6.47 11.77 -3.87
N PHE A 91 -6.33 11.44 -5.15
CA PHE A 91 -5.01 11.26 -5.78
C PHE A 91 -4.19 12.56 -5.78
N GLY A 92 -4.84 13.72 -5.91
CA GLY A 92 -4.16 15.01 -5.90
C GLY A 92 -3.46 15.28 -4.57
N ARG A 93 -4.12 15.01 -3.45
CA ARG A 93 -3.50 15.11 -2.12
C ARG A 93 -2.41 14.07 -1.90
N LEU A 94 -2.59 12.85 -2.41
CA LEU A 94 -1.58 11.80 -2.29
C LEU A 94 -0.25 12.18 -2.96
N GLN A 95 -0.25 12.98 -4.03
CA GLN A 95 0.98 13.41 -4.70
C GLN A 95 1.98 14.10 -3.76
N ALA A 96 1.51 14.79 -2.72
CA ALA A 96 2.38 15.39 -1.71
C ALA A 96 3.23 14.37 -0.92
N ARG A 97 2.85 13.08 -0.96
CA ARG A 97 3.55 11.95 -0.31
C ARG A 97 4.55 11.25 -1.23
N PHE A 98 4.56 11.55 -2.53
CA PHE A 98 5.34 10.81 -3.51
C PHE A 98 6.84 10.97 -3.27
N GLY A 99 7.52 9.84 -3.04
CA GLY A 99 8.98 9.79 -2.91
C GLY A 99 9.55 10.59 -1.74
N VAL A 100 8.74 10.93 -0.73
CA VAL A 100 9.22 11.66 0.44
C VAL A 100 9.91 10.70 1.39
N ASP A 101 11.20 10.95 1.67
CA ASP A 101 12.07 10.17 2.54
C ASP A 101 12.70 11.00 3.67
N ASP A 102 12.74 12.34 3.54
CA ASP A 102 13.12 13.25 4.62
C ASP A 102 12.20 13.08 5.83
N GLN A 103 12.78 12.59 6.93
CA GLN A 103 12.03 12.16 8.10
C GLN A 103 11.28 13.29 8.82
N LYS A 104 11.73 14.54 8.68
CA LYS A 104 11.01 15.69 9.23
C LYS A 104 9.74 15.93 8.42
N ARG A 105 9.86 15.96 7.09
CA ARG A 105 8.74 16.14 6.19
C ARG A 105 7.74 14.97 6.25
N VAL A 106 8.22 13.73 6.33
CA VAL A 106 7.37 12.54 6.52
C VAL A 106 6.51 12.68 7.78
N LYS A 107 7.09 13.06 8.93
CA LYS A 107 6.33 13.22 10.18
C LYS A 107 5.25 14.30 10.11
N ILE A 108 5.50 15.38 9.37
CA ILE A 108 4.51 16.44 9.15
C ILE A 108 3.38 15.89 8.26
N LEU A 109 3.74 15.31 7.12
CA LEU A 109 2.78 14.81 6.14
C LEU A 109 1.93 13.65 6.69
N ALA A 110 2.48 12.79 7.55
CA ALA A 110 1.75 11.74 8.25
C ALA A 110 0.60 12.27 9.10
N LYS A 111 0.64 13.54 9.51
CA LYS A 111 -0.41 14.19 10.29
C LYS A 111 -1.37 15.00 9.41
N THR A 112 -0.85 15.71 8.41
CA THR A 112 -1.65 16.62 7.58
C THR A 112 -2.32 15.94 6.40
N THR A 113 -1.70 14.86 5.90
CA THR A 113 -2.13 14.09 4.73
C THR A 113 -1.88 12.61 5.02
N PRO A 114 -2.57 12.03 6.04
CA PRO A 114 -2.41 10.64 6.40
C PRO A 114 -2.85 9.73 5.25
N VAL A 115 -2.14 8.61 5.10
CA VAL A 115 -2.50 7.60 4.10
C VAL A 115 -3.27 6.43 4.70
N THR A 116 -4.06 5.76 3.87
CA THR A 116 -4.74 4.49 4.15
C THR A 116 -4.17 3.42 3.23
N TYR A 117 -4.02 2.20 3.74
CA TYR A 117 -3.66 1.02 2.95
C TYR A 117 -4.92 0.22 2.65
N VAL A 118 -5.16 -0.08 1.37
CA VAL A 118 -6.33 -0.86 0.92
C VAL A 118 -5.85 -2.19 0.34
N ALA A 119 -6.29 -3.29 0.95
CA ALA A 119 -6.02 -4.68 0.60
C ALA A 119 -7.08 -5.60 1.22
#